data_AF-A0A8J6HM55-F1
#
_entry.id   AF-A0A8J6HM55-F1
#
_cell.length_a   1.000
_cell.length_b   1.000
_cell.length_c   1.000
_cell.angle_alpha   90.00
_cell.angle_beta   90.00
_cell.angle_gamma   90.00
#
_symmetry.space_group_name_H-M   'P 1'
#
loop_
_entity.id
_entity.type
_entity.pdbx_description
1 polymer ?
#
loop_
_entity_poly.entity_id
_entity_poly.type
_entity_poly.pdbx_seq_one_letter_code
_entity_poly.pdbx_strand_id
1 'polypeptide(L)'
;MTSSQQYSIEPAYLSDEQLDYQLRIRKLKPRDDRDSKVKVLTRELSGREMKLIVDPKFKPDTEEAIIEKTFEDITTAIVALVDPENTHEIRKIKSQLAYIIDRILRFPESTATSKPVDEIKSTSFATCLEHAQILNSTMINVVSQSFLSSRTYKPVPVYKWGLSFNGKTNLPAFLEKENDLMVARGLTEEELFRSAYDLFEEPALAWYRSVRDRIGDWQSPVKLLKKNFLPPDYDERLLDEIKSRYQTRDESPAIYVALMNNVFTRLSKTPPEIDRLKIIRRNLCPHYISALALENITSIDRLIELCQKIDDAYEAKKRIPPAVKNINPQLHVSEITATSGRR
;
A
#
# COMPACT_ATOMS: atom_id res chain seq x y z
N MET A 1 18.02 16.62 12.21
CA MET A 1 18.18 17.42 10.98
C MET A 1 16.78 17.77 10.51
N THR A 2 16.44 19.05 10.62
CA THR A 2 15.09 19.58 10.62
C THR A 2 14.44 19.52 9.23
N SER A 3 13.22 18.99 9.16
CA SER A 3 12.32 19.02 7.99
C SER A 3 11.84 20.42 7.62
N SER A 4 12.75 21.40 7.58
CA SER A 4 12.46 22.80 7.26
C SER A 4 12.11 23.03 5.79
N GLN A 5 12.13 21.98 4.95
CA GLN A 5 11.86 22.08 3.51
C GLN A 5 10.39 21.87 3.11
N GLN A 6 9.48 21.52 4.02
CA GLN A 6 8.17 21.01 3.59
C GLN A 6 7.03 22.04 3.52
N TYR A 7 7.21 23.26 4.05
CA TYR A 7 6.14 24.27 4.12
C TYR A 7 6.64 25.65 3.69
N SER A 8 6.34 26.03 2.45
CA SER A 8 6.58 27.37 1.92
C SER A 8 5.28 28.16 1.94
N ILE A 9 5.32 29.38 2.46
CA ILE A 9 4.16 30.28 2.45
C ILE A 9 3.95 30.76 1.01
N GLU A 10 2.77 30.50 0.46
CA GLU A 10 2.33 31.04 -0.83
C GLU A 10 1.38 32.23 -0.56
N PRO A 11 1.82 33.50 -0.75
CA PRO A 11 1.05 34.69 -0.38
C PRO A 11 -0.32 34.81 -1.06
N ALA A 12 -0.51 34.18 -2.22
CA ALA A 12 -1.78 34.16 -2.92
C ALA A 12 -2.93 33.57 -2.08
N TYR A 13 -2.61 32.67 -1.16
CA TYR A 13 -3.57 31.94 -0.32
C TYR A 13 -3.78 32.57 1.08
N LEU A 14 -3.16 33.70 1.35
CA LEU A 14 -3.33 34.41 2.62
C LEU A 14 -4.53 35.37 2.55
N SER A 15 -5.22 35.56 3.68
CA SER A 15 -6.23 36.61 3.82
C SER A 15 -5.57 38.00 3.82
N ASP A 16 -6.33 39.06 3.58
CA ASP A 16 -5.79 40.43 3.60
C ASP A 16 -5.16 40.80 4.96
N GLU A 17 -5.77 40.34 6.06
CA GLU A 17 -5.24 40.51 7.41
C GLU A 17 -3.90 39.78 7.61
N GLN A 18 -3.77 38.56 7.06
CA GLN A 18 -2.54 37.78 7.11
C GLN A 18 -1.44 38.40 6.24
N LEU A 19 -1.78 38.95 5.08
CA LEU A 19 -0.87 39.71 4.22
C LEU A 19 -0.36 40.95 4.94
N ASP A 20 -1.25 41.75 5.50
CA ASP A 20 -0.91 42.98 6.23
C ASP A 20 -0.04 42.68 7.45
N TYR A 21 -0.31 41.57 8.16
CA TYR A 21 0.56 41.08 9.23
C TYR A 21 1.98 40.76 8.72
N GLN A 22 2.10 39.94 7.68
CA GLN A 22 3.40 39.50 7.14
C GLN A 22 4.23 40.66 6.56
N LEU A 23 3.57 41.67 5.98
CA LEU A 23 4.19 42.90 5.50
C LEU A 23 4.65 43.79 6.65
N ARG A 24 3.82 43.95 7.69
CA ARG A 24 4.11 44.75 8.88
C ARG A 24 5.35 44.25 9.61
N ILE A 25 5.45 42.96 9.87
CA ILE A 25 6.62 42.38 10.57
C ILE A 25 7.91 42.49 9.75
N ARG A 26 7.80 42.56 8.42
CA ARG A 26 8.97 42.76 7.51
C ARG A 26 9.23 44.23 7.18
N LYS A 27 8.45 45.16 7.74
CA LYS A 27 8.54 46.62 7.48
C LYS A 27 8.43 46.96 5.98
N LEU A 28 7.64 46.19 5.23
CA LEU A 28 7.40 46.41 3.80
C LEU A 28 6.21 47.35 3.61
N LYS A 29 6.29 48.23 2.60
CA LYS A 29 5.22 49.19 2.26
C LYS A 29 4.80 49.03 0.79
N PRO A 30 3.92 48.08 0.48
CA PRO A 30 3.31 47.98 -0.84
C PRO A 30 2.25 49.08 -1.04
N ARG A 31 1.69 49.16 -2.25
CA ARG A 31 0.44 49.88 -2.51
C ARG A 31 -0.73 49.15 -1.84
N ASP A 32 -1.84 49.84 -1.65
CA ASP A 32 -2.99 49.33 -0.88
C ASP A 32 -3.86 48.31 -1.66
N ASP A 33 -3.40 47.85 -2.82
CA ASP A 33 -4.04 46.78 -3.57
C ASP A 33 -3.45 45.40 -3.22
N ARG A 34 -4.32 44.38 -3.14
CA ARG A 34 -3.96 42.98 -2.80
C ARG A 34 -2.87 42.41 -3.70
N ASP A 35 -2.92 42.71 -5.00
CA ASP A 35 -1.93 42.23 -5.96
C ASP A 35 -0.53 42.78 -5.65
N SER A 36 -0.43 44.05 -5.28
CA SER A 36 0.83 44.66 -4.84
C SER A 36 1.33 44.03 -3.53
N LYS A 37 0.43 43.76 -2.58
CA LYS A 37 0.76 43.07 -1.31
C LYS A 37 1.33 41.67 -1.57
N VAL A 38 0.67 40.86 -2.40
CA VAL A 38 1.10 39.52 -2.80
C VAL A 38 2.45 39.57 -3.52
N LYS A 39 2.61 40.41 -4.55
CA LYS A 39 3.85 40.51 -5.34
C LYS A 39 5.05 40.89 -4.48
N VAL A 40 4.89 41.87 -3.59
CA VAL A 40 5.97 42.33 -2.71
C VAL A 40 6.35 41.24 -1.71
N LEU A 41 5.38 40.54 -1.12
CA LEU A 41 5.64 39.46 -0.17
C LEU A 41 6.24 38.23 -0.84
N THR A 42 5.77 37.83 -2.03
CA THR A 42 6.35 36.71 -2.80
C THR A 42 7.81 36.97 -3.13
N ARG A 43 8.16 38.19 -3.53
CA ARG A 43 9.57 38.56 -3.79
C ARG A 43 10.43 38.44 -2.54
N GLU A 44 9.93 38.90 -1.40
CA GLU A 44 10.67 38.84 -0.13
C GLU A 44 10.86 37.39 0.35
N LEU A 45 9.81 36.56 0.27
CA LEU A 45 9.86 35.15 0.68
C LEU A 45 10.69 34.27 -0.27
N SER A 46 10.95 34.74 -1.50
CA SER A 46 11.86 34.08 -2.45
C SER A 46 13.36 34.34 -2.17
N GLY A 47 13.67 35.26 -1.25
CA GLY A 47 15.03 35.55 -0.82
C GLY A 47 15.67 34.39 -0.03
N ARG A 48 17.00 34.24 -0.12
CA ARG A 48 17.73 33.10 0.50
C ARG A 48 17.90 33.19 2.02
N GLU A 49 17.57 34.33 2.66
CA GLU A 49 17.73 34.51 4.10
C GLU A 49 16.38 34.79 4.78
N MET A 50 15.93 33.82 5.59
CA MET A 50 14.74 33.97 6.42
C MET A 50 15.09 34.77 7.68
N LYS A 51 14.87 36.09 7.65
CA LYS A 51 15.06 36.92 8.85
C LYS A 51 13.93 36.67 9.85
N LEU A 52 14.29 36.09 10.99
CA LEU A 52 13.43 36.01 12.17
C LEU A 52 13.29 37.43 12.72
N ILE A 53 12.12 38.03 12.47
CA ILE A 53 11.77 39.36 12.94
C ILE A 53 10.63 39.16 13.94
N VAL A 54 10.88 39.54 15.18
CA VAL A 54 9.89 39.55 16.26
C VAL A 54 8.94 40.72 16.01
N ASP A 55 7.63 40.48 16.13
CA ASP A 55 6.63 41.54 16.01
C ASP A 55 6.80 42.55 17.17
N PRO A 56 7.06 43.84 16.90
CA PRO A 56 7.12 44.88 17.93
C PRO A 56 5.82 45.07 18.73
N LYS A 57 4.70 44.52 18.26
CA LYS A 57 3.38 44.57 18.91
C LYS A 57 2.90 43.20 19.43
N PHE A 58 3.82 42.24 19.61
CA PHE A 58 3.50 40.90 20.10
C PHE A 58 2.73 40.94 21.43
N LYS A 59 1.60 40.23 21.47
CA LYS A 59 0.78 40.02 22.68
C LYS A 59 0.38 38.54 22.76
N PRO A 60 0.84 37.76 23.75
CA PRO A 60 0.60 36.32 23.82
C PRO A 60 -0.86 35.92 23.62
N ASP A 61 -1.79 36.52 24.37
CA ASP A 61 -3.21 36.15 24.33
C ASP A 61 -3.88 36.46 22.98
N THR A 62 -3.44 37.54 22.31
CA THR A 62 -3.95 37.91 20.98
C THR A 62 -3.41 36.96 19.91
N GLU A 63 -2.16 36.51 20.08
CA GLU A 63 -1.50 35.58 19.18
C GLU A 63 -2.08 34.16 19.30
N GLU A 64 -2.34 33.70 20.52
CA GLU A 64 -3.02 32.41 20.81
C GLU A 64 -4.40 32.39 20.15
N ALA A 65 -5.24 33.40 20.36
CA ALA A 65 -6.58 33.48 19.76
C ALA A 65 -6.57 33.49 18.22
N ILE A 66 -5.59 34.16 17.59
CA ILE A 66 -5.45 34.17 16.13
C ILE A 66 -5.03 32.80 15.60
N ILE A 67 -4.11 32.12 16.31
CA ILE A 67 -3.63 30.78 15.95
C ILE A 67 -4.77 29.77 16.07
N GLU A 68 -5.52 29.78 17.17
CA GLU A 68 -6.66 28.89 17.40
C GLU A 68 -7.73 29.06 16.32
N LYS A 69 -8.12 30.31 16.03
CA LYS A 69 -9.07 30.60 14.94
C LYS A 69 -8.57 30.08 13.58
N THR A 70 -7.29 30.27 13.28
CA THR A 70 -6.72 29.78 12.01
C THR A 70 -6.66 28.25 11.97
N PHE A 71 -6.47 27.58 13.12
CA PHE A 71 -6.57 26.12 13.19
C PHE A 71 -7.99 25.62 12.95
N GLU A 72 -9.02 26.26 13.52
CA GLU A 72 -10.42 25.92 13.26
C GLU A 72 -10.76 26.01 11.76
N ASP A 73 -10.30 27.08 11.10
CA ASP A 73 -10.46 27.27 9.66
C ASP A 73 -9.76 26.16 8.85
N ILE A 74 -8.54 25.78 9.25
CA ILE A 74 -7.77 24.68 8.63
C ILE A 74 -8.49 23.34 8.83
N THR A 75 -8.95 23.04 10.05
CA THR A 75 -9.69 21.80 10.34
C THR A 75 -10.94 21.71 9.49
N THR A 76 -11.70 22.80 9.39
CA THR A 76 -12.90 22.88 8.55
C THR A 76 -12.55 22.65 7.09
N ALA A 77 -11.47 23.26 6.59
CA ALA A 77 -11.01 23.08 5.21
C ALA A 77 -10.52 21.65 4.92
N ILE A 78 -9.85 20.99 5.89
CA ILE A 78 -9.42 19.59 5.78
C ILE A 78 -10.64 18.66 5.74
N VAL A 79 -11.66 18.89 6.58
CA VAL A 79 -12.89 18.09 6.61
C VAL A 79 -13.73 18.29 5.35
N ALA A 80 -13.76 19.52 4.81
CA ALA A 80 -14.47 19.84 3.57
C ALA A 80 -13.73 19.40 2.30
N LEU A 81 -12.51 18.85 2.41
CA LEU A 81 -11.74 18.36 1.28
C LEU A 81 -12.33 17.04 0.77
N VAL A 82 -13.35 17.15 -0.09
CA VAL A 82 -14.01 16.00 -0.75
C VAL A 82 -13.17 15.47 -1.92
N ASP A 83 -12.43 16.35 -2.60
CA ASP A 83 -11.57 16.01 -3.74
C ASP A 83 -10.08 16.28 -3.41
N PRO A 84 -9.27 15.23 -3.23
CA PRO A 84 -7.84 15.31 -2.95
C PRO A 84 -6.98 15.66 -4.19
N GLU A 85 -7.55 15.67 -5.40
CA GLU A 85 -6.90 16.23 -6.60
C GLU A 85 -7.06 17.75 -6.68
N ASN A 86 -7.82 18.36 -5.75
CA ASN A 86 -7.92 19.81 -5.62
C ASN A 86 -6.61 20.40 -5.07
N THR A 87 -5.62 20.44 -5.95
CA THR A 87 -4.28 20.98 -5.70
C THR A 87 -4.31 22.42 -5.21
N HIS A 88 -5.35 23.18 -5.56
CA HIS A 88 -5.56 24.54 -5.09
C HIS A 88 -5.86 24.58 -3.58
N GLU A 89 -6.88 23.84 -3.11
CA GLU A 89 -7.23 23.82 -1.68
C GLU A 89 -6.12 23.18 -0.83
N ILE A 90 -5.42 22.17 -1.35
CA ILE A 90 -4.28 21.57 -0.64
C ILE A 90 -3.13 22.57 -0.49
N ARG A 91 -2.78 23.31 -1.55
CA ARG A 91 -1.73 24.35 -1.47
C ARG A 91 -2.14 25.48 -0.54
N LYS A 92 -3.41 25.85 -0.53
CA LYS A 92 -3.97 26.83 0.40
C LYS A 92 -3.83 26.37 1.84
N ILE A 93 -4.23 25.14 2.19
CA ILE A 93 -4.08 24.57 3.54
C ILE A 93 -2.60 24.52 3.94
N LYS A 94 -1.71 24.06 3.04
CA LYS A 94 -0.26 24.03 3.31
C LYS A 94 0.33 25.43 3.54
N SER A 95 -0.11 26.42 2.77
CA SER A 95 0.30 27.82 2.94
C SER A 95 -0.17 28.39 4.28
N GLN A 96 -1.39 28.05 4.71
CA GLN A 96 -1.92 28.45 6.02
C GLN A 96 -1.16 27.79 7.18
N LEU A 97 -0.83 26.50 7.07
CA LEU A 97 0.05 25.81 8.05
C LEU A 97 1.45 26.44 8.09
N ALA A 98 2.03 26.74 6.94
CA ALA A 98 3.32 27.43 6.84
C ALA A 98 3.30 28.81 7.53
N TYR A 99 2.19 29.54 7.37
CA TYR A 99 1.97 30.83 8.01
C TYR A 99 1.90 30.72 9.54
N ILE A 100 1.20 29.72 10.08
CA ILE A 100 1.15 29.47 11.53
C ILE A 100 2.53 29.09 12.06
N ILE A 101 3.25 28.19 11.38
CA ILE A 101 4.61 27.78 11.77
C ILE A 101 5.55 28.99 11.80
N ASP A 102 5.53 29.83 10.76
CA ASP A 102 6.32 31.07 10.71
C ASP A 102 5.97 32.02 11.87
N ARG A 103 4.69 32.06 12.28
CA ARG A 103 4.23 32.87 13.41
C ARG A 103 4.74 32.32 14.76
N ILE A 104 4.62 31.01 15.00
CA ILE A 104 5.09 30.32 16.22
C ILE A 104 6.61 30.48 16.39
N LEU A 105 7.38 30.31 15.31
CA LEU A 105 8.84 30.42 15.33
C LEU A 105 9.34 31.84 15.66
N ARG A 106 8.48 32.86 15.57
CA ARG A 106 8.81 34.28 15.84
C ARG A 106 8.45 34.75 17.25
N PHE A 107 7.81 33.90 18.04
CA PHE A 107 7.46 34.24 19.42
C PHE A 107 8.74 34.54 20.23
N PRO A 108 8.81 35.66 20.96
CA PRO A 108 9.97 36.03 21.75
C PRO A 108 10.30 34.95 22.78
N GLU A 109 11.57 34.88 23.21
CA GLU A 109 11.96 34.06 24.35
C GLU A 109 11.30 34.60 25.63
N SER A 110 10.86 33.67 26.49
CA SER A 110 9.94 33.87 27.61
C SER A 110 10.10 35.21 28.35
N THR A 111 9.07 36.04 28.29
CA THR A 111 8.84 37.13 29.25
C THR A 111 7.65 36.77 30.11
N ALA A 112 7.80 36.86 31.43
CA ALA A 112 6.82 36.48 32.45
C ALA A 112 5.36 36.88 32.12
N THR A 113 4.55 35.92 31.66
CA THR A 113 3.09 36.01 31.50
C THR A 113 2.40 34.73 31.99
N SER A 114 1.09 34.79 32.24
CA SER A 114 0.31 33.82 33.05
C SER A 114 0.15 32.42 32.46
N LYS A 115 0.39 32.23 31.16
CA LYS A 115 0.80 30.96 30.55
C LYS A 115 2.21 31.13 29.98
N PRO A 116 3.14 30.19 30.21
CA PRO A 116 4.47 30.30 29.63
C PRO A 116 4.35 30.24 28.09
N VAL A 117 4.94 31.23 27.41
CA VAL A 117 4.99 31.31 25.93
C VAL A 117 5.49 30.00 25.30
N ASP A 118 6.33 29.27 26.03
CA ASP A 118 6.86 27.97 25.64
C ASP A 118 5.80 26.86 25.59
N GLU A 119 4.77 26.91 26.44
CA GLU A 119 3.65 25.97 26.41
C GLU A 119 2.75 26.24 25.20
N ILE A 120 2.47 27.52 24.90
CA ILE A 120 1.71 27.91 23.69
C ILE A 120 2.47 27.48 22.42
N LYS A 121 3.80 27.68 22.39
CA LYS A 121 4.67 27.21 21.30
C LYS A 121 4.56 25.70 21.12
N SER A 122 4.74 24.93 22.19
CA SER A 122 4.76 23.47 22.15
C SER A 122 3.41 22.91 21.70
N THR A 123 2.31 23.38 22.28
CA THR A 123 0.95 22.93 21.93
C THR A 123 0.60 23.29 20.50
N SER A 124 0.84 24.53 20.08
CA SER A 124 0.54 24.97 18.70
C SER A 124 1.38 24.24 17.65
N PHE A 125 2.63 23.90 17.99
CA PHE A 125 3.50 23.13 17.09
C PHE A 125 3.04 21.67 16.97
N ALA A 126 2.58 21.06 18.06
CA ALA A 126 1.98 19.72 18.04
C ALA A 126 0.72 19.69 17.17
N THR A 127 -0.19 20.68 17.31
CA THR A 127 -1.39 20.81 16.47
C THR A 127 -1.03 21.02 14.99
N CYS A 128 -0.01 21.83 14.68
CA CYS A 128 0.48 21.97 13.31
C CYS A 128 0.93 20.62 12.72
N LEU A 129 1.66 19.83 13.51
CA LEU A 129 2.16 18.53 13.07
C LEU A 129 1.02 17.53 12.86
N GLU A 130 0.02 17.53 13.74
CA GLU A 130 -1.17 16.70 13.61
C GLU A 130 -1.96 17.05 12.35
N HIS A 131 -2.26 18.32 12.11
CA HIS A 131 -2.97 18.75 10.89
C HIS A 131 -2.17 18.46 9.61
N ALA A 132 -0.84 18.62 9.65
CA ALA A 132 0.04 18.22 8.57
C ALA A 132 0.02 16.71 8.32
N GLN A 133 0.01 15.90 9.38
CA GLN A 133 -0.10 14.44 9.31
C GLN A 133 -1.47 14.01 8.79
N ILE A 134 -2.56 14.64 9.23
CA ILE A 134 -3.92 14.39 8.73
C ILE A 134 -3.98 14.74 7.24
N LEU A 135 -3.54 15.93 6.83
CA LEU A 135 -3.50 16.32 5.42
C LEU A 135 -2.67 15.36 4.57
N ASN A 136 -1.48 14.95 5.07
CA ASN A 136 -0.64 13.97 4.38
C ASN A 136 -1.26 12.57 4.40
N SER A 137 -2.01 12.18 5.43
CA SER A 137 -2.71 10.89 5.51
C SER A 137 -3.95 10.85 4.63
N THR A 138 -4.70 11.95 4.54
CA THR A 138 -5.74 12.17 3.53
C THR A 138 -5.13 12.06 2.13
N MET A 139 -3.93 12.60 1.92
CA MET A 139 -3.19 12.38 0.67
C MET A 139 -2.66 10.94 0.52
N ILE A 140 -2.19 10.24 1.55
CA ILE A 140 -1.62 8.88 1.46
C ILE A 140 -2.71 7.82 1.28
N ASN A 141 -3.87 7.98 1.93
CA ASN A 141 -5.03 7.11 1.73
C ASN A 141 -5.56 7.25 0.29
N VAL A 142 -5.48 8.45 -0.28
CA VAL A 142 -5.84 8.72 -1.68
C VAL A 142 -4.72 8.33 -2.65
N VAL A 143 -3.45 8.49 -2.30
CA VAL A 143 -2.30 8.07 -3.10
C VAL A 143 -2.24 6.54 -3.19
N SER A 144 -2.66 5.84 -2.15
CA SER A 144 -2.92 4.39 -2.18
C SER A 144 -4.12 4.03 -3.07
N GLN A 145 -5.12 4.90 -3.20
CA GLN A 145 -6.23 4.77 -4.16
C GLN A 145 -5.88 5.24 -5.59
N SER A 146 -4.93 6.16 -5.78
CA SER A 146 -4.59 6.78 -7.08
C SER A 146 -3.35 6.18 -7.74
N PHE A 147 -2.45 5.51 -6.99
CA PHE A 147 -1.52 4.54 -7.59
C PHE A 147 -2.26 3.29 -8.11
N LEU A 148 -3.48 3.03 -7.64
CA LEU A 148 -4.40 2.09 -8.28
C LEU A 148 -5.19 2.70 -9.46
N SER A 149 -5.21 4.03 -9.62
CA SER A 149 -6.01 4.73 -10.65
C SER A 149 -5.20 5.39 -11.79
N SER A 150 -3.87 5.46 -11.72
CA SER A 150 -3.03 5.95 -12.84
C SER A 150 -2.60 4.89 -13.85
N ARG A 151 -3.12 3.66 -13.72
CA ARG A 151 -3.43 2.83 -14.90
C ARG A 151 -4.92 2.98 -15.14
N THR A 152 -5.31 3.71 -16.17
CA THR A 152 -6.68 3.73 -16.69
C THR A 152 -7.05 2.38 -17.31
N TYR A 153 -7.11 1.33 -16.49
CA TYR A 153 -8.09 0.28 -16.72
C TYR A 153 -9.40 0.86 -16.19
N LYS A 154 -10.28 1.29 -17.10
CA LYS A 154 -11.68 1.51 -16.73
C LYS A 154 -12.11 0.27 -15.94
N PRO A 155 -12.63 0.39 -14.70
CA PRO A 155 -13.09 -0.77 -13.95
C PRO A 155 -14.09 -1.47 -14.85
N VAL A 156 -13.73 -2.68 -15.29
CA VAL A 156 -14.56 -3.45 -16.21
C VAL A 156 -15.82 -3.75 -15.40
N PRO A 157 -17.00 -3.25 -15.81
CA PRO A 157 -18.23 -3.49 -15.07
C PRO A 157 -18.46 -4.99 -14.86
N VAL A 158 -19.09 -5.37 -13.77
CA VAL A 158 -19.26 -6.78 -13.37
C VAL A 158 -19.93 -7.61 -14.48
N TYR A 159 -20.94 -7.08 -15.16
CA TYR A 159 -21.55 -7.76 -16.33
C TYR A 159 -20.60 -8.09 -17.49
N LYS A 160 -19.43 -7.41 -17.59
CA LYS A 160 -18.41 -7.68 -18.61
C LYS A 160 -17.34 -8.67 -18.16
N TRP A 161 -17.46 -9.24 -16.96
CA TRP A 161 -16.48 -10.19 -16.44
C TRP A 161 -16.55 -11.55 -17.15
N GLY A 162 -17.66 -11.84 -17.84
CA GLY A 162 -17.91 -13.17 -18.40
C GLY A 162 -17.93 -14.23 -17.31
N LEU A 163 -18.35 -13.84 -16.10
CA LEU A 163 -18.48 -14.68 -14.93
C LEU A 163 -19.94 -14.69 -14.51
N SER A 164 -20.55 -15.87 -14.57
CA SER A 164 -21.91 -16.08 -14.11
C SER A 164 -22.00 -17.41 -13.36
N PHE A 165 -22.88 -17.46 -12.36
CA PHE A 165 -23.21 -18.66 -11.62
C PHE A 165 -24.66 -19.05 -11.90
N ASN A 166 -24.86 -20.25 -12.44
CA ASN A 166 -26.18 -20.76 -12.81
C ASN A 166 -26.75 -21.81 -11.84
N GLY A 167 -26.05 -22.08 -10.74
CA GLY A 167 -26.43 -23.12 -9.76
C GLY A 167 -25.95 -24.54 -10.10
N LYS A 168 -25.38 -24.78 -11.29
CA LYS A 168 -24.78 -26.07 -11.69
C LYS A 168 -23.26 -26.03 -11.79
N THR A 169 -22.71 -24.86 -12.10
CA THR A 169 -21.26 -24.62 -12.13
C THR A 169 -20.63 -24.86 -10.76
N ASN A 170 -19.35 -25.23 -10.73
CA ASN A 170 -18.61 -25.42 -9.48
C ASN A 170 -18.56 -24.10 -8.68
N LEU A 171 -19.33 -24.03 -7.59
CA LEU A 171 -19.44 -22.82 -6.76
C LEU A 171 -18.08 -22.37 -6.19
N PRO A 172 -17.23 -23.24 -5.62
CA PRO A 172 -15.90 -22.84 -5.13
C PRO A 172 -15.05 -22.17 -6.22
N ALA A 173 -14.99 -22.76 -7.42
CA ALA A 173 -14.24 -22.18 -8.53
C ALA A 173 -14.82 -20.85 -9.02
N PHE A 174 -16.15 -20.69 -8.98
CA PHE A 174 -16.81 -19.41 -9.26
C PHE A 174 -16.43 -18.34 -8.23
N LEU A 175 -16.46 -18.66 -6.93
CA LEU A 175 -16.12 -17.72 -5.84
C LEU A 175 -14.63 -17.33 -5.87
N GLU A 176 -13.73 -18.25 -6.19
CA GLU A 176 -12.31 -17.95 -6.38
C GLU A 176 -12.11 -16.96 -7.53
N LYS A 177 -12.71 -17.26 -8.69
CA LYS A 177 -12.60 -16.40 -9.85
C LYS A 177 -13.25 -15.04 -9.62
N GLU A 178 -14.36 -14.97 -8.90
CA GLU A 178 -14.98 -13.71 -8.47
C GLU A 178 -14.00 -12.87 -7.65
N ASN A 179 -13.44 -13.45 -6.58
CA ASN A 179 -12.50 -12.76 -5.71
C ASN A 179 -11.24 -12.31 -6.48
N ASP A 180 -10.69 -13.15 -7.35
CA ASP A 180 -9.54 -12.78 -8.20
C ASP A 180 -9.86 -11.60 -9.12
N LEU A 181 -11.06 -11.58 -9.70
CA LEU A 181 -11.50 -10.49 -10.59
C LEU A 181 -11.79 -9.20 -9.83
N MET A 182 -12.32 -9.30 -8.60
CA MET A 182 -12.54 -8.19 -7.68
C MET A 182 -11.20 -7.55 -7.30
N VAL A 183 -10.25 -8.35 -6.80
CA VAL A 183 -8.91 -7.89 -6.41
C VAL A 183 -8.16 -7.29 -7.60
N ALA A 184 -8.19 -7.95 -8.76
CA ALA A 184 -7.50 -7.46 -9.96
C ALA A 184 -8.04 -6.12 -10.49
N ARG A 185 -9.29 -5.77 -10.14
CA ARG A 185 -9.96 -4.53 -10.58
C ARG A 185 -10.06 -3.49 -9.46
N GLY A 186 -9.61 -3.81 -8.25
CA GLY A 186 -9.71 -2.93 -7.09
C GLY A 186 -11.15 -2.58 -6.71
N LEU A 187 -12.11 -3.48 -6.94
CA LEU A 187 -13.49 -3.28 -6.50
C LEU A 187 -13.63 -3.55 -5.01
N THR A 188 -14.51 -2.80 -4.34
CA THR A 188 -14.88 -3.11 -2.96
C THR A 188 -16.01 -4.13 -2.89
N GLU A 189 -16.15 -4.80 -1.75
CA GLU A 189 -17.26 -5.75 -1.52
C GLU A 189 -18.63 -5.08 -1.66
N GLU A 190 -18.76 -3.79 -1.30
CA GLU A 190 -20.00 -3.02 -1.44
C GLU A 190 -20.35 -2.77 -2.90
N GLU A 191 -19.36 -2.45 -3.74
CA GLU A 191 -19.54 -2.25 -5.18
C GLU A 191 -19.92 -3.56 -5.88
N LEU A 192 -19.27 -4.64 -5.48
CA LEU A 192 -19.60 -5.99 -5.93
C LEU A 192 -21.01 -6.37 -5.51
N PHE A 193 -21.40 -6.11 -4.26
CA PHE A 193 -22.74 -6.40 -3.77
C PHE A 193 -23.84 -5.63 -4.52
N ARG A 194 -23.60 -4.36 -4.89
CA ARG A 194 -24.54 -3.56 -5.70
C ARG A 194 -24.73 -4.11 -7.12
N SER A 195 -23.72 -4.78 -7.65
CA SER A 195 -23.71 -5.37 -9.00
C SER A 195 -23.86 -6.90 -8.98
N ALA A 196 -24.13 -7.49 -7.81
CA ALA A 196 -24.25 -8.93 -7.61
C ALA A 196 -25.31 -9.59 -8.49
N TYR A 197 -26.34 -8.86 -8.88
CA TYR A 197 -27.36 -9.33 -9.83
C TYR A 197 -26.73 -9.84 -11.14
N ASP A 198 -25.67 -9.19 -11.63
CA ASP A 198 -25.01 -9.52 -12.89
C ASP A 198 -24.17 -10.81 -12.81
N LEU A 199 -23.90 -11.32 -11.59
CA LEU A 199 -23.11 -12.52 -11.35
C LEU A 199 -23.95 -13.81 -11.37
N PHE A 200 -25.27 -13.71 -11.38
CA PHE A 200 -26.17 -14.85 -11.28
C PHE A 200 -27.02 -15.03 -12.52
N GLU A 201 -27.14 -16.27 -12.98
CA GLU A 201 -27.97 -16.66 -14.11
C GLU A 201 -28.94 -17.78 -13.73
N GLU A 202 -30.07 -17.83 -14.44
CA GLU A 202 -31.13 -18.83 -14.29
C GLU A 202 -31.42 -19.26 -12.83
N PRO A 203 -31.49 -20.54 -12.36
CA PRO A 203 -32.06 -20.78 -11.02
C PRO A 203 -31.37 -20.03 -9.88
N ALA A 204 -30.07 -19.77 -10.00
CA ALA A 204 -29.31 -19.00 -9.00
C ALA A 204 -29.75 -17.53 -8.92
N LEU A 205 -30.15 -16.92 -10.04
CA LEU A 205 -30.68 -15.56 -10.04
C LEU A 205 -32.04 -15.48 -9.33
N ALA A 206 -32.91 -16.48 -9.54
CA ALA A 206 -34.19 -16.57 -8.83
C ALA A 206 -33.97 -16.73 -7.31
N TRP A 207 -33.02 -17.58 -6.92
CA TRP A 207 -32.58 -17.71 -5.54
C TRP A 207 -32.05 -16.38 -4.98
N TYR A 208 -31.15 -15.67 -5.69
CA TYR A 208 -30.58 -14.40 -5.22
C TYR A 208 -31.67 -13.35 -4.98
N ARG A 209 -32.62 -13.22 -5.91
CA ARG A 209 -33.79 -12.31 -5.76
C ARG A 209 -34.62 -12.62 -4.51
N SER A 210 -34.71 -13.88 -4.10
CA SER A 210 -35.48 -14.30 -2.92
C SER A 210 -34.80 -13.99 -1.58
N VAL A 211 -33.48 -13.78 -1.59
CA VAL A 211 -32.66 -13.51 -0.39
C VAL A 211 -32.18 -12.07 -0.31
N ARG A 212 -32.16 -11.33 -1.42
CA ARG A 212 -31.54 -10.00 -1.54
C ARG A 212 -32.02 -8.99 -0.47
N ASP A 213 -33.31 -9.01 -0.13
CA ASP A 213 -33.89 -8.03 0.79
C ASP A 213 -33.54 -8.33 2.27
N ARG A 214 -32.96 -9.51 2.55
CA ARG A 214 -32.55 -9.97 3.89
C ARG A 214 -31.04 -9.89 4.13
N ILE A 215 -30.25 -9.53 3.13
CA ILE A 215 -28.78 -9.51 3.18
C ILE A 215 -28.27 -8.08 2.99
N GLY A 216 -27.23 -7.68 3.74
CA GLY A 216 -26.73 -6.31 3.74
C GLY A 216 -25.27 -6.14 3.30
N ASP A 217 -24.58 -7.25 3.04
CA ASP A 217 -23.14 -7.32 2.74
C ASP A 217 -22.86 -8.48 1.77
N TRP A 218 -21.68 -8.51 1.15
CA TRP A 218 -21.28 -9.57 0.20
C TRP A 218 -21.02 -10.93 0.86
N GLN A 219 -20.63 -10.98 2.13
CA GLN A 219 -20.35 -12.25 2.82
C GLN A 219 -21.64 -13.03 3.11
N SER A 220 -22.75 -12.34 3.34
CA SER A 220 -24.08 -12.92 3.55
C SER A 220 -24.56 -13.81 2.37
N PRO A 221 -24.60 -13.36 1.10
CA PRO A 221 -24.94 -14.22 -0.03
C PRO A 221 -23.91 -15.34 -0.24
N VAL A 222 -22.61 -15.13 -0.03
CA VAL A 222 -21.60 -16.19 -0.13
C VAL A 222 -21.89 -17.34 0.85
N LYS A 223 -22.21 -17.03 2.12
CA LYS A 223 -22.60 -18.03 3.12
C LYS A 223 -23.86 -18.79 2.71
N LEU A 224 -24.87 -18.09 2.22
CA LEU A 224 -26.12 -18.71 1.78
C LEU A 224 -25.94 -19.54 0.50
N LEU A 225 -25.06 -19.13 -0.43
CA LEU A 225 -24.69 -19.91 -1.61
C LEU A 225 -24.09 -21.24 -1.21
N LYS A 226 -23.07 -21.21 -0.33
CA LYS A 226 -22.42 -22.41 0.19
C LYS A 226 -23.44 -23.35 0.83
N LYS A 227 -24.38 -22.81 1.61
CA LYS A 227 -25.43 -23.61 2.27
C LYS A 227 -26.43 -24.25 1.29
N ASN A 228 -26.81 -23.57 0.21
CA ASN A 228 -27.87 -24.04 -0.69
C ASN A 228 -27.36 -24.83 -1.89
N PHE A 229 -26.12 -24.58 -2.32
CA PHE A 229 -25.56 -25.16 -3.55
C PHE A 229 -24.38 -26.13 -3.31
N LEU A 230 -23.91 -26.28 -2.07
CA LEU A 230 -22.97 -27.34 -1.72
C LEU A 230 -23.67 -28.49 -0.99
N PRO A 231 -23.19 -29.73 -1.17
CA PRO A 231 -23.58 -30.85 -0.34
C PRO A 231 -23.32 -30.58 1.15
N PRO A 232 -24.17 -31.09 2.06
CA PRO A 232 -23.94 -30.94 3.51
C PRO A 232 -22.60 -31.49 4.00
N ASP A 233 -22.05 -32.49 3.31
CA ASP A 233 -20.78 -33.18 3.57
C ASP A 233 -19.61 -32.61 2.75
N TYR A 234 -19.77 -31.44 2.14
CA TYR A 234 -18.77 -30.86 1.24
C TYR A 234 -17.37 -30.74 1.87
N ASP A 235 -17.28 -30.20 3.10
CA ASP A 235 -15.99 -30.02 3.79
C ASP A 235 -15.32 -31.37 4.10
N GLU A 236 -16.10 -32.41 4.44
CA GLU A 236 -15.58 -33.76 4.70
C GLU A 236 -15.02 -34.36 3.41
N ARG A 237 -15.79 -34.31 2.33
CA ARG A 237 -15.38 -34.80 1.00
C ARG A 237 -14.14 -34.07 0.47
N LEU A 238 -14.10 -32.75 0.62
CA LEU A 238 -12.97 -31.94 0.21
C LEU A 238 -11.72 -32.26 1.04
N LEU A 239 -11.88 -32.47 2.35
CA LEU A 239 -10.77 -32.85 3.22
C LEU A 239 -10.21 -34.24 2.85
N ASP A 240 -11.06 -35.18 2.45
CA ASP A 240 -10.63 -36.49 1.96
C ASP A 240 -9.93 -36.40 0.60
N GLU A 241 -10.38 -35.53 -0.30
CA GLU A 241 -9.68 -35.19 -1.55
C GLU A 241 -8.29 -34.60 -1.27
N ILE A 242 -8.21 -33.61 -0.37
CA ILE A 242 -6.94 -33.01 0.09
C ILE A 242 -6.00 -34.09 0.66
N LYS A 243 -6.52 -34.99 1.51
CA LYS A 243 -5.71 -36.05 2.12
C LYS A 243 -5.25 -37.11 1.12
N SER A 244 -5.96 -37.29 0.01
CA SER A 244 -5.65 -38.29 -1.02
C SER A 244 -4.85 -37.72 -2.21
N ARG A 245 -4.69 -36.40 -2.29
CA ARG A 245 -3.84 -35.76 -3.31
C ARG A 245 -2.35 -35.95 -2.98
N TYR A 246 -1.65 -36.69 -3.83
CA TYR A 246 -0.19 -36.89 -3.78
C TYR A 246 0.52 -36.05 -4.82
N GLN A 247 1.70 -35.52 -4.50
CA GLN A 247 2.57 -34.85 -5.47
C GLN A 247 2.96 -35.83 -6.59
N THR A 248 2.82 -35.41 -7.85
CA THR A 248 3.25 -36.23 -8.99
C THR A 248 4.76 -36.06 -9.26
N ARG A 249 5.39 -37.01 -9.98
CA ARG A 249 6.84 -36.98 -10.24
C ARG A 249 7.28 -35.74 -11.03
N ASP A 250 6.43 -35.26 -11.94
CA ASP A 250 6.74 -34.14 -12.84
C ASP A 250 6.28 -32.78 -12.28
N GLU A 251 5.68 -32.78 -11.09
CA GLU A 251 5.16 -31.59 -10.43
C GLU A 251 6.20 -31.02 -9.46
N SER A 252 6.61 -29.78 -9.69
CA SER A 252 7.50 -29.06 -8.78
C SER A 252 6.90 -28.98 -7.36
N PRO A 253 7.70 -29.15 -6.29
CA PRO A 253 7.25 -28.98 -4.91
C PRO A 253 6.54 -27.65 -4.67
N ALA A 254 7.04 -26.55 -5.25
CA ALA A 254 6.44 -25.24 -5.10
C ALA A 254 5.04 -25.16 -5.72
N ILE A 255 4.85 -25.74 -6.91
CA ILE A 255 3.55 -25.78 -7.60
C ILE A 255 2.57 -26.68 -6.85
N TYR A 256 3.01 -27.87 -6.42
CA TYR A 256 2.20 -28.78 -5.61
C TYR A 256 1.70 -28.10 -4.33
N VAL A 257 2.60 -27.45 -3.58
CA VAL A 257 2.23 -26.75 -2.35
C VAL A 257 1.28 -25.59 -2.61
N ALA A 258 1.49 -24.83 -3.68
CA ALA A 258 0.58 -23.74 -4.07
C ALA A 258 -0.84 -24.27 -4.38
N LEU A 259 -0.95 -25.36 -5.14
CA LEU A 259 -2.23 -26.00 -5.43
C LEU A 259 -2.89 -26.50 -4.14
N MET A 260 -2.14 -27.17 -3.26
CA MET A 260 -2.66 -27.64 -1.98
C MET A 260 -3.18 -26.49 -1.12
N ASN A 261 -2.44 -25.37 -1.03
CA ASN A 261 -2.88 -24.18 -0.30
C ASN A 261 -4.19 -23.61 -0.85
N ASN A 262 -4.35 -23.56 -2.17
CA ASN A 262 -5.59 -23.11 -2.81
C ASN A 262 -6.77 -24.03 -2.49
N VAL A 263 -6.56 -25.34 -2.40
CA VAL A 263 -7.65 -26.26 -2.02
C VAL A 263 -7.98 -26.14 -0.52
N PHE A 264 -7.00 -25.89 0.36
CA PHE A 264 -7.24 -25.65 1.78
C PHE A 264 -8.08 -24.38 2.05
N THR A 265 -7.98 -23.35 1.22
CA THR A 265 -8.78 -22.12 1.35
C THR A 265 -10.25 -22.32 0.98
N ARG A 266 -10.60 -23.42 0.29
CA ARG A 266 -11.99 -23.74 -0.07
C ARG A 266 -12.80 -24.37 1.08
N LEU A 267 -12.13 -24.88 2.11
CA LEU A 267 -12.78 -25.39 3.32
C LEU A 267 -13.46 -24.24 4.07
N SER A 268 -14.58 -24.52 4.76
CA SER A 268 -15.25 -23.49 5.58
C SER A 268 -14.35 -22.97 6.69
N LYS A 269 -13.42 -23.83 7.17
CA LYS A 269 -12.37 -23.46 8.11
C LYS A 269 -11.03 -24.00 7.62
N THR A 270 -10.13 -23.09 7.25
CA THR A 270 -8.76 -23.47 6.85
C THR A 270 -8.00 -24.05 8.05
N PRO A 271 -7.40 -25.24 7.92
CA PRO A 271 -6.60 -25.83 8.99
C PRO A 271 -5.36 -24.98 9.32
N PRO A 272 -4.87 -25.00 10.57
CA PRO A 272 -3.62 -24.35 10.95
C PRO A 272 -2.46 -24.82 10.06
N GLU A 273 -1.46 -23.96 9.86
CA GLU A 273 -0.31 -24.27 9.01
C GLU A 273 0.38 -25.57 9.40
N ILE A 274 0.53 -25.84 10.70
CA ILE A 274 1.14 -27.08 11.21
C ILE A 274 0.40 -28.33 10.71
N ASP A 275 -0.93 -28.30 10.66
CA ASP A 275 -1.71 -29.46 10.20
C ASP A 275 -1.70 -29.58 8.68
N ARG A 276 -1.73 -28.45 7.97
CA ARG A 276 -1.53 -28.41 6.51
C ARG A 276 -0.16 -28.99 6.14
N LEU A 277 0.89 -28.58 6.86
CA LEU A 277 2.26 -29.05 6.69
C LEU A 277 2.37 -30.57 6.87
N LYS A 278 1.71 -31.14 7.89
CA LYS A 278 1.67 -32.60 8.09
C LYS A 278 1.08 -33.33 6.88
N ILE A 279 -0.05 -32.84 6.37
CA ILE A 279 -0.72 -33.44 5.20
C ILE A 279 0.16 -33.33 3.96
N ILE A 280 0.66 -32.12 3.67
CA ILE A 280 1.52 -31.84 2.51
C ILE A 280 2.77 -32.74 2.57
N ARG A 281 3.48 -32.77 3.70
CA ARG A 281 4.71 -33.56 3.88
C ARG A 281 4.46 -35.06 3.70
N ARG A 282 3.35 -35.58 4.24
CA ARG A 282 2.97 -36.99 4.10
C ARG A 282 2.73 -37.39 2.63
N ASN A 283 2.22 -36.44 1.85
CA ASN A 283 1.79 -36.67 0.47
C ASN A 283 2.81 -36.18 -0.58
N LEU A 284 3.99 -35.70 -0.15
CA LEU A 284 5.09 -35.38 -1.05
C LEU A 284 5.61 -36.62 -1.78
N CYS A 285 6.30 -36.38 -2.89
CA CYS A 285 6.92 -37.47 -3.65
C CYS A 285 7.96 -38.21 -2.77
N PRO A 286 7.98 -39.56 -2.79
CA PRO A 286 8.85 -40.35 -1.91
C PRO A 286 10.35 -40.03 -1.98
N HIS A 287 10.85 -39.50 -3.09
CA HIS A 287 12.29 -39.19 -3.22
C HIS A 287 12.76 -38.07 -2.30
N TYR A 288 11.86 -37.19 -1.83
CA TYR A 288 12.19 -36.18 -0.84
C TYR A 288 12.24 -36.76 0.59
N ILE A 289 11.49 -37.81 0.89
CA ILE A 289 11.23 -38.28 2.27
C ILE A 289 12.53 -38.63 3.00
N SER A 290 13.46 -39.34 2.35
CA SER A 290 14.73 -39.76 2.99
C SER A 290 15.59 -38.58 3.41
N ALA A 291 15.66 -37.52 2.58
CA ALA A 291 16.44 -36.33 2.88
C ALA A 291 15.73 -35.44 3.92
N LEU A 292 14.40 -35.36 3.87
CA LEU A 292 13.62 -34.57 4.82
C LEU A 292 13.45 -35.24 6.20
N ALA A 293 13.75 -36.54 6.34
CA ALA A 293 13.60 -37.27 7.60
C ALA A 293 14.52 -36.76 8.71
N LEU A 294 15.66 -36.17 8.35
CA LEU A 294 16.68 -35.68 9.28
C LEU A 294 16.44 -34.23 9.73
N GLU A 295 15.51 -33.53 9.08
CA GLU A 295 15.28 -32.10 9.29
C GLU A 295 14.01 -31.86 10.13
N ASN A 296 14.10 -30.91 11.05
CA ASN A 296 12.93 -30.41 11.78
C ASN A 296 12.27 -29.28 10.98
N ILE A 297 11.13 -29.59 10.35
CA ILE A 297 10.43 -28.67 9.45
C ILE A 297 9.24 -28.07 10.19
N THR A 298 9.28 -26.76 10.43
CA THR A 298 8.27 -26.04 11.21
C THR A 298 7.35 -25.15 10.38
N SER A 299 7.67 -24.91 9.11
CA SER A 299 6.86 -24.09 8.18
C SER A 299 6.79 -24.69 6.78
N ILE A 300 5.77 -24.30 6.03
CA ILE A 300 5.58 -24.69 4.63
C ILE A 300 6.70 -24.11 3.74
N ASP A 301 7.12 -22.86 3.99
CA ASP A 301 8.21 -22.23 3.23
C ASP A 301 9.53 -22.99 3.40
N ARG A 302 9.83 -23.40 4.64
CA ARG A 302 11.03 -24.20 4.90
C ARG A 302 11.00 -25.55 4.19
N LEU A 303 9.82 -26.17 4.08
CA LEU A 303 9.65 -27.40 3.31
C LEU A 303 10.00 -27.19 1.84
N ILE A 304 9.50 -26.12 1.22
CA ILE A 304 9.78 -25.77 -0.18
C ILE A 304 11.28 -25.54 -0.39
N GLU A 305 11.93 -24.76 0.47
CA GLU A 305 13.37 -24.51 0.40
C GLU A 305 14.21 -25.79 0.43
N LEU A 306 13.86 -26.72 1.32
CA LEU A 306 14.56 -27.99 1.45
C LEU A 306 14.35 -28.87 0.22
N CYS A 307 13.12 -28.93 -0.31
CA CYS A 307 12.84 -29.67 -1.53
C CYS A 307 13.63 -29.11 -2.72
N GLN A 308 13.71 -27.78 -2.85
CA GLN A 308 14.51 -27.13 -3.90
C GLN A 308 16.00 -27.50 -3.79
N LYS A 309 16.57 -27.48 -2.57
CA LYS A 309 17.96 -27.90 -2.35
C LYS A 309 18.21 -29.37 -2.72
N ILE A 310 17.23 -30.23 -2.47
CA ILE A 310 17.30 -31.65 -2.85
C ILE A 310 17.31 -31.79 -4.37
N ASP A 311 16.44 -31.05 -5.07
CA ASP A 311 16.38 -31.04 -6.53
C ASP A 311 17.68 -30.50 -7.14
N ASP A 312 18.22 -29.39 -6.61
CA ASP A 312 19.50 -28.82 -7.04
C ASP A 312 20.66 -29.81 -6.84
N ALA A 313 20.69 -30.51 -5.70
CA ALA A 313 21.68 -31.54 -5.42
C ALA A 313 21.55 -32.76 -6.35
N TYR A 314 20.31 -33.13 -6.71
CA TYR A 314 20.05 -34.21 -7.67
C TYR A 314 20.53 -33.84 -9.07
N GLU A 315 20.26 -32.62 -9.52
CA GLU A 315 20.76 -32.09 -10.79
C GLU A 315 22.29 -31.96 -10.81
N ALA A 316 22.91 -31.55 -9.70
CA ALA A 316 24.36 -31.51 -9.58
C ALA A 316 24.99 -32.91 -9.70
N LYS A 317 24.37 -33.96 -9.14
CA LYS A 317 24.84 -35.35 -9.29
C LYS A 317 24.75 -35.87 -10.72
N LYS A 318 23.77 -35.43 -11.51
CA LYS A 318 23.68 -35.76 -12.95
C LYS A 318 24.83 -35.15 -13.76
N ARG A 319 25.37 -34.02 -13.30
CA ARG A 319 26.55 -33.37 -13.89
C ARG A 319 27.82 -34.08 -13.44
N ILE A 320 28.04 -35.30 -13.93
CA ILE A 320 29.33 -35.99 -13.76
C ILE A 320 30.42 -35.11 -14.39
N PRO A 321 31.48 -34.71 -13.65
CA PRO A 321 32.61 -34.03 -14.27
C PRO A 321 33.21 -34.94 -15.35
N PRO A 322 33.57 -34.43 -16.55
CA PRO A 322 34.29 -35.25 -17.51
C PRO A 322 35.52 -35.83 -16.82
N ALA A 323 35.71 -37.15 -16.93
CA ALA A 323 36.88 -37.83 -16.39
C ALA A 323 38.11 -37.03 -16.82
N VAL A 324 38.92 -36.59 -15.84
CA VAL A 324 40.13 -35.81 -16.07
C VAL A 324 41.01 -36.60 -17.05
N LYS A 325 40.96 -36.26 -18.34
CA LYS A 325 41.97 -36.70 -19.29
C LYS A 325 43.24 -35.99 -18.88
N ASN A 326 44.24 -36.77 -18.46
CA ASN A 326 45.57 -36.34 -18.06
C ASN A 326 45.99 -35.05 -18.78
N ILE A 327 46.20 -33.99 -18.02
CA ILE A 327 46.77 -32.74 -18.52
C ILE A 327 48.17 -33.09 -19.03
N ASN A 328 48.34 -33.06 -20.35
CA ASN A 328 49.59 -33.43 -21.01
C ASN A 328 50.61 -32.29 -20.77
N PRO A 329 51.78 -32.50 -20.12
CA PRO A 329 52.67 -31.40 -19.70
C PRO A 329 53.49 -30.73 -20.81
N GLN A 330 53.17 -30.93 -22.10
CA GLN A 330 54.09 -30.61 -23.20
C GLN A 330 53.57 -29.59 -24.23
N LEU A 331 53.08 -28.43 -23.79
CA LEU A 331 52.78 -27.33 -24.72
C LEU A 331 53.32 -25.98 -24.23
N HIS A 332 54.65 -25.83 -24.22
CA HIS A 332 55.34 -24.63 -24.74
C HIS A 332 56.87 -24.80 -24.70
N VAL A 333 57.44 -25.54 -25.64
CA VAL A 333 58.84 -25.34 -26.04
C VAL A 333 58.92 -25.52 -27.55
N SER A 334 59.04 -24.41 -28.27
CA SER A 334 59.64 -24.21 -29.61
C SER A 334 59.01 -22.96 -30.22
N GLU A 335 59.67 -22.02 -30.90
CA GLU A 335 61.05 -21.84 -31.34
C GLU A 335 61.05 -20.37 -31.85
N ILE A 336 61.97 -19.52 -31.38
CA ILE A 336 62.21 -18.21 -31.99
C ILE A 336 63.46 -18.35 -32.85
N THR A 337 63.26 -18.70 -34.12
CA THR A 337 64.18 -18.48 -35.25
C THR A 337 63.29 -18.34 -36.49
N ALA A 338 63.53 -17.50 -37.49
CA ALA A 338 64.37 -16.34 -37.71
C ALA A 338 63.80 -15.70 -38.99
N THR A 339 63.76 -14.37 -39.12
CA THR A 339 63.71 -13.74 -40.45
C THR A 339 64.58 -12.50 -40.49
N SER A 340 65.76 -12.73 -41.06
CA SER A 340 66.56 -11.86 -41.92
C SER A 340 65.89 -10.56 -42.39
N GLY A 341 66.56 -9.43 -42.15
CA GLY A 341 66.33 -8.14 -42.80
C GLY A 341 67.66 -7.48 -43.16
N ARG A 342 67.95 -7.43 -44.46
CA ARG A 342 69.08 -6.76 -45.11
C ARG A 342 69.25 -5.30 -44.68
N ARG A 343 70.49 -4.89 -44.39
CA ARG A 343 71.25 -3.91 -45.19
C ARG A 343 72.74 -3.99 -44.88
#